data_AF-A0A5C4S7A5-F1
#
_entry.id   AF-A0A5C4S7A5-F1
#
_cell.length_a   1.000
_cell.length_b   1.000
_cell.length_c   1.000
_cell.angle_alpha   90.00
_cell.angle_beta   90.00
_cell.angle_gamma   90.00
#
_symmetry.space_group_name_H-M   'P 1'
#
loop_
_entity.id
_entity.type
_entity.pdbx_description
1 polymer ?
#
loop_
_entity_poly.entity_id
_entity_poly.type
_entity_poly.pdbx_seq_one_letter_code
_entity_poly.pdbx_strand_id
1 'polypeptide(L)'
;MANSKHLAILRQGAEAWNSWREEFLAFEPDLNGANLRGLSLWRANLSEADLSDADLSGADLSEALLSESKLDRAKLEQTNLRRAQLSEANLRDAKLNGAKLEWANLNKADLHGANLEEANLRETKLNGAKLEWANLRRANLSEANLSDAELSWADLREAKLNGAKLERAGLNNANLSGADLSGTNLLFASVFGADFSGIYASATIFAELDLSTVRGLETVQHHSSSAIGIDTLYLSKGKIPEAFLRGCGVPDQMIEYTRSLTATPFQYYSCFISYSHNDEEFAKRLWEGLQANNVRCWLASEDMKIGDKIRPTIDESIRIHDKLLLILSEHSVQSDWVEHEVEHALDRERIEKKNILFPVRLDEAVMDSTTGWAGNVKRQRHIGDFTLWKDHDAYKKSFDRLLRDLKAGK
;
A
#
# COMPACT_ATOMS: atom_id res chain seq x y z
N MET A 1 10.45 -8.13 -33.16
CA MET A 1 10.19 -7.34 -34.39
C MET A 1 8.73 -7.52 -34.73
N ALA A 2 8.00 -6.41 -34.82
CA ALA A 2 6.55 -6.39 -34.89
C ALA A 2 5.98 -7.20 -36.05
N ASN A 3 4.81 -7.79 -35.82
CA ASN A 3 4.05 -8.44 -36.88
C ASN A 3 3.59 -7.40 -37.92
N SER A 4 3.99 -7.60 -39.17
CA SER A 4 3.73 -6.65 -40.25
C SER A 4 2.23 -6.43 -40.53
N LYS A 5 1.38 -7.45 -40.28
CA LYS A 5 -0.07 -7.33 -40.47
C LYS A 5 -0.69 -6.48 -39.37
N HIS A 6 -0.34 -6.73 -38.10
CA HIS A 6 -0.86 -5.91 -36.98
C HIS A 6 -0.45 -4.45 -37.15
N LEU A 7 0.82 -4.20 -37.48
CA LEU A 7 1.31 -2.85 -37.70
C LEU A 7 0.59 -2.16 -38.88
N ALA A 8 0.30 -2.89 -39.96
CA ALA A 8 -0.44 -2.34 -41.10
C ALA A 8 -1.89 -2.00 -40.75
N ILE A 9 -2.55 -2.78 -39.88
CA ILE A 9 -3.90 -2.48 -39.40
C ILE A 9 -3.87 -1.26 -38.48
N LEU A 10 -2.95 -1.21 -37.51
CA LEU A 10 -2.84 -0.10 -36.58
C LEU A 10 -2.58 1.23 -37.29
N ARG A 11 -1.78 1.21 -38.37
CA ARG A 11 -1.48 2.39 -39.20
C ARG A 11 -2.68 2.92 -39.99
N GLN A 12 -3.76 2.15 -40.12
CA GLN A 12 -5.01 2.63 -40.71
C GLN A 12 -5.81 3.50 -39.72
N GLY A 13 -5.45 3.49 -38.43
CA GLY A 13 -6.04 4.31 -37.39
C GLY A 13 -6.69 3.50 -36.28
N ALA A 14 -7.00 4.17 -35.16
CA ALA A 14 -7.58 3.54 -33.98
C ALA A 14 -8.94 2.86 -34.25
N GLU A 15 -9.77 3.42 -35.13
CA GLU A 15 -11.06 2.81 -35.50
C GLU A 15 -10.87 1.46 -36.20
N ALA A 16 -10.05 1.40 -37.25
CA ALA A 16 -9.75 0.17 -37.97
C ALA A 16 -9.11 -0.88 -37.05
N TRP A 17 -8.21 -0.43 -36.16
CA TRP A 17 -7.62 -1.29 -35.14
C TRP A 17 -8.67 -1.86 -34.18
N ASN A 18 -9.56 -1.02 -33.67
CA ASN A 18 -10.58 -1.44 -32.71
C ASN A 18 -11.57 -2.42 -33.34
N SER A 19 -12.02 -2.19 -34.58
CA SER A 19 -12.86 -3.15 -35.31
C SER A 19 -12.15 -4.50 -35.50
N TRP A 20 -10.85 -4.48 -35.82
CA TRP A 20 -10.07 -5.71 -35.90
C TRP A 20 -9.96 -6.41 -34.54
N ARG A 21 -9.78 -5.66 -33.44
CA ARG A 21 -9.70 -6.22 -32.09
C ARG A 21 -11.01 -6.86 -31.63
N GLU A 22 -12.16 -6.34 -32.06
CA GLU A 22 -13.47 -6.95 -31.78
C GLU A 22 -13.62 -8.35 -32.41
N GLU A 23 -13.04 -8.55 -33.60
CA GLU A 23 -13.07 -9.84 -34.30
C GLU A 23 -12.04 -10.85 -33.75
N PHE A 24 -10.94 -10.37 -33.16
CA PHE A 24 -9.80 -11.19 -32.72
C PHE A 24 -9.45 -10.99 -31.23
N LEU A 25 -10.45 -11.02 -30.36
CA LEU A 25 -10.33 -10.79 -28.91
C LEU A 25 -9.29 -11.66 -28.19
N ALA A 26 -9.12 -12.93 -28.60
CA ALA A 26 -8.22 -13.88 -27.95
C ALA A 26 -6.75 -13.80 -28.43
N PHE A 27 -6.43 -12.85 -29.30
CA PHE A 27 -5.11 -12.75 -29.92
C PHE A 27 -4.29 -11.62 -29.29
N GLU A 28 -3.14 -11.95 -28.70
CA GLU A 28 -2.13 -10.98 -28.20
C GLU A 28 -1.49 -10.23 -29.38
N PRO A 29 -1.74 -8.91 -29.55
CA PRO A 29 -1.18 -8.19 -30.68
C PRO A 29 0.33 -7.98 -30.54
N ASP A 30 1.11 -8.54 -31.45
CA ASP A 30 2.56 -8.31 -31.52
C ASP A 30 2.88 -7.02 -32.30
N LEU A 31 3.33 -6.01 -31.55
CA LEU A 31 3.82 -4.71 -32.00
C LEU A 31 5.25 -4.45 -31.47
N ASN A 32 5.99 -5.52 -31.15
CA ASN A 32 7.32 -5.44 -30.51
C ASN A 32 8.31 -4.66 -31.39
N GLY A 33 8.93 -3.62 -30.83
CA GLY A 33 9.87 -2.76 -31.55
C GLY A 33 9.25 -1.96 -32.69
N ALA A 34 7.91 -1.84 -32.76
CA ALA A 34 7.24 -1.07 -33.79
C ALA A 34 7.61 0.42 -33.69
N ASN A 35 7.77 1.07 -34.84
CA ASN A 35 7.83 2.54 -34.89
C ASN A 35 6.41 3.10 -35.05
N LEU A 36 5.91 3.66 -33.95
CA LEU A 36 4.59 4.26 -33.76
C LEU A 36 4.70 5.74 -33.34
N ARG A 37 5.87 6.35 -33.57
CA ARG A 37 6.20 7.73 -33.15
C ARG A 37 5.19 8.72 -33.71
N GLY A 38 4.62 9.55 -32.84
CA GLY A 38 3.68 10.60 -33.21
C GLY A 38 2.34 10.12 -33.81
N LEU A 39 2.05 8.81 -33.79
CA LEU A 39 0.78 8.31 -34.29
C LEU A 39 -0.38 8.72 -33.37
N SER A 40 -1.54 8.94 -33.97
CA SER A 40 -2.79 9.05 -33.23
C SER A 40 -3.36 7.66 -32.97
N LEU A 41 -3.31 7.26 -31.71
CA LEU A 41 -3.80 6.00 -31.15
C LEU A 41 -4.88 6.29 -30.08
N TRP A 42 -5.56 7.44 -30.21
CA TRP A 42 -6.63 7.86 -29.32
C TRP A 42 -7.70 6.77 -29.22
N ARG A 43 -8.00 6.33 -27.99
CA ARG A 43 -8.95 5.24 -27.70
C ARG A 43 -8.63 3.89 -28.36
N ALA A 44 -7.41 3.66 -28.83
CA ALA A 44 -7.03 2.35 -29.37
C ALA A 44 -7.07 1.28 -28.27
N ASN A 45 -7.63 0.11 -28.58
CA ASN A 45 -7.62 -1.06 -27.71
C ASN A 45 -6.33 -1.86 -27.91
N LEU A 46 -5.30 -1.49 -27.16
CA LEU A 46 -3.98 -2.12 -27.12
C LEU A 46 -3.80 -2.99 -25.86
N SER A 47 -4.89 -3.41 -25.21
CA SER A 47 -4.81 -4.32 -24.05
C SER A 47 -4.09 -5.61 -24.43
N GLU A 48 -3.26 -6.12 -23.53
CA GLU A 48 -2.45 -7.35 -23.73
C GLU A 48 -1.48 -7.31 -24.92
N ALA A 49 -1.33 -6.17 -25.60
CA ALA A 49 -0.41 -6.05 -26.73
C ALA A 49 1.05 -6.10 -26.27
N ASP A 50 1.89 -6.75 -27.07
CA ASP A 50 3.34 -6.66 -26.95
C ASP A 50 3.84 -5.42 -27.69
N LEU A 51 4.08 -4.36 -26.94
CA LEU A 51 4.67 -3.09 -27.37
C LEU A 51 6.10 -2.94 -26.81
N SER A 52 6.73 -4.03 -26.40
CA SER A 52 8.08 -4.00 -25.83
C SER A 52 9.05 -3.43 -26.85
N ASP A 53 9.98 -2.58 -26.41
CA ASP A 53 10.94 -1.86 -27.26
C ASP A 53 10.32 -0.96 -28.36
N ALA A 54 8.99 -0.76 -28.39
CA ALA A 54 8.34 0.09 -29.40
C ALA A 54 8.69 1.57 -29.22
N ASP A 55 8.69 2.33 -30.32
CA ASP A 55 8.82 3.78 -30.31
C ASP A 55 7.44 4.44 -30.42
N LEU A 56 6.92 4.90 -29.29
CA LEU A 56 5.65 5.60 -29.13
C LEU A 56 5.87 7.09 -28.79
N SER A 57 7.10 7.61 -28.97
CA SER A 57 7.44 8.97 -28.56
C SER A 57 6.50 9.98 -29.20
N GLY A 58 5.91 10.85 -28.40
CA GLY A 58 4.98 11.90 -28.86
C GLY A 58 3.69 11.37 -29.50
N ALA A 59 3.40 10.07 -29.45
CA ALA A 59 2.12 9.52 -29.89
C ALA A 59 0.98 10.02 -29.00
N ASP A 60 -0.23 10.02 -29.55
CA ASP A 60 -1.45 10.28 -28.79
C ASP A 60 -2.13 8.97 -28.42
N LEU A 61 -1.94 8.53 -27.17
CA LEU A 61 -2.59 7.37 -26.56
C LEU A 61 -3.65 7.81 -25.53
N SER A 62 -4.17 9.04 -25.63
CA SER A 62 -5.20 9.49 -24.70
C SER A 62 -6.43 8.59 -24.77
N GLU A 63 -6.97 8.24 -23.60
CA GLU A 63 -8.09 7.31 -23.43
C GLU A 63 -7.88 5.90 -24.05
N ALA A 64 -6.66 5.52 -24.42
CA ALA A 64 -6.35 4.18 -24.92
C ALA A 64 -6.51 3.10 -23.84
N LEU A 65 -6.85 1.88 -24.25
CA LEU A 65 -6.86 0.71 -23.39
C LEU A 65 -5.53 -0.02 -23.56
N LEU A 66 -4.76 -0.14 -22.49
CA LEU A 66 -3.41 -0.70 -22.42
C LEU A 66 -3.26 -1.64 -21.21
N SER A 67 -4.37 -2.08 -20.61
CA SER A 67 -4.37 -3.00 -19.47
C SER A 67 -3.61 -4.26 -19.85
N GLU A 68 -2.74 -4.73 -18.95
CA GLU A 68 -1.93 -5.95 -19.13
C GLU A 68 -1.01 -5.95 -20.37
N SER A 69 -0.80 -4.79 -21.01
CA SER A 69 0.13 -4.67 -22.13
C SER A 69 1.59 -4.77 -21.70
N LYS A 70 2.45 -5.27 -22.59
CA LYS A 70 3.91 -5.32 -22.41
C LYS A 70 4.52 -4.09 -23.07
N LEU A 71 5.06 -3.18 -22.27
CA LEU A 71 5.69 -1.93 -22.67
C LEU A 71 7.13 -1.85 -22.12
N ASP A 72 7.75 -2.99 -21.81
CA ASP A 72 9.11 -3.00 -21.27
C ASP A 72 10.09 -2.38 -22.29
N ARG A 73 10.92 -1.47 -21.79
CA ARG A 73 11.87 -0.64 -22.58
C ARG A 73 11.23 0.20 -23.69
N ALA A 74 9.90 0.35 -23.72
CA ALA A 74 9.23 1.19 -24.71
C ALA A 74 9.63 2.66 -24.56
N LYS A 75 9.70 3.37 -25.69
CA LYS A 75 9.95 4.81 -25.75
C LYS A 75 8.63 5.56 -25.76
N LEU A 76 8.29 6.20 -24.65
CA LEU A 76 7.04 6.92 -24.40
C LEU A 76 7.33 8.40 -24.06
N GLU A 77 8.47 8.92 -24.51
CA GLU A 77 8.86 10.30 -24.23
C GLU A 77 7.84 11.26 -24.84
N GLN A 78 7.35 12.20 -24.03
CA GLN A 78 6.36 13.22 -24.44
C GLN A 78 5.04 12.64 -24.99
N THR A 79 4.76 11.36 -24.78
CA THR A 79 3.53 10.70 -25.21
C THR A 79 2.33 11.22 -24.41
N ASN A 80 1.18 11.38 -25.08
CA ASN A 80 -0.07 11.73 -24.41
C ASN A 80 -0.78 10.46 -23.96
N LEU A 81 -0.78 10.17 -22.67
CA LEU A 81 -1.42 9.02 -22.01
C LEU A 81 -2.57 9.45 -21.08
N ARG A 82 -3.09 10.67 -21.26
CA ARG A 82 -4.19 11.19 -20.43
C ARG A 82 -5.36 10.22 -20.42
N ARG A 83 -5.84 9.88 -19.23
CA ARG A 83 -6.95 8.94 -19.01
C ARG A 83 -6.76 7.53 -19.60
N ALA A 84 -5.54 7.17 -20.03
CA ALA A 84 -5.25 5.83 -20.52
C ALA A 84 -5.44 4.79 -19.42
N GLN A 85 -5.89 3.59 -19.78
CA GLN A 85 -6.03 2.46 -18.86
C GLN A 85 -4.80 1.56 -18.98
N LEU A 86 -3.90 1.61 -18.01
CA LEU A 86 -2.62 0.91 -17.94
C LEU A 86 -2.56 -0.02 -16.73
N SER A 87 -3.70 -0.48 -16.23
CA SER A 87 -3.74 -1.36 -15.06
C SER A 87 -2.96 -2.64 -15.35
N GLU A 88 -2.08 -3.02 -14.43
CA GLU A 88 -1.24 -4.23 -14.55
C GLU A 88 -0.34 -4.27 -15.81
N ALA A 89 -0.14 -3.14 -16.49
CA ALA A 89 0.80 -3.05 -17.61
C ALA A 89 2.26 -3.18 -17.13
N ASN A 90 3.10 -3.82 -17.96
CA ASN A 90 4.53 -3.92 -17.73
C ASN A 90 5.27 -2.77 -18.42
N LEU A 91 5.71 -1.77 -17.66
CA LEU A 91 6.44 -0.57 -18.10
C LEU A 91 7.89 -0.58 -17.59
N ARG A 92 8.47 -1.76 -17.29
CA ARG A 92 9.84 -1.88 -16.78
C ARG A 92 10.83 -1.20 -17.72
N ASP A 93 11.69 -0.36 -17.15
CA ASP A 93 12.72 0.41 -17.88
C ASP A 93 12.16 1.27 -19.04
N ALA A 94 10.84 1.56 -19.07
CA ALA A 94 10.23 2.39 -20.10
C ALA A 94 10.66 3.85 -19.95
N LYS A 95 10.73 4.57 -21.08
CA LYS A 95 11.14 5.99 -21.11
C LYS A 95 9.92 6.88 -21.21
N LEU A 96 9.46 7.42 -20.08
CA LEU A 96 8.27 8.26 -19.94
C LEU A 96 8.59 9.74 -19.67
N ASN A 97 9.82 10.19 -19.97
CA ASN A 97 10.25 11.57 -19.73
C ASN A 97 9.27 12.57 -20.35
N GLY A 98 8.71 13.45 -19.51
CA GLY A 98 7.72 14.45 -19.91
C GLY A 98 6.40 13.89 -20.47
N ALA A 99 6.10 12.60 -20.28
CA ALA A 99 4.83 12.01 -20.67
C ALA A 99 3.66 12.65 -19.91
N LYS A 100 2.50 12.73 -20.56
CA LYS A 100 1.26 13.30 -20.00
C LYS A 100 0.35 12.17 -19.53
N LEU A 101 0.34 11.88 -18.24
CA LEU A 101 -0.37 10.76 -17.62
C LEU A 101 -1.56 11.23 -16.77
N GLU A 102 -2.01 12.47 -16.91
CA GLU A 102 -3.06 13.01 -16.04
C GLU A 102 -4.31 12.12 -16.10
N TRP A 103 -4.84 11.75 -14.92
CA TRP A 103 -5.99 10.85 -14.75
C TRP A 103 -5.82 9.44 -15.31
N ALA A 104 -4.61 9.01 -15.67
CA ALA A 104 -4.37 7.63 -16.12
C ALA A 104 -4.57 6.63 -14.96
N ASN A 105 -4.86 5.38 -15.33
CA ASN A 105 -4.98 4.29 -14.38
C ASN A 105 -3.78 3.35 -14.54
N LEU A 106 -2.81 3.46 -13.64
CA LEU A 106 -1.60 2.64 -13.54
C LEU A 106 -1.63 1.73 -12.29
N ASN A 107 -2.83 1.40 -11.79
CA ASN A 107 -2.96 0.49 -10.64
C ASN A 107 -2.21 -0.82 -10.92
N LYS A 108 -1.35 -1.22 -9.97
CA LYS A 108 -0.53 -2.44 -10.05
C LYS A 108 0.38 -2.56 -11.28
N ALA A 109 0.61 -1.48 -12.02
CA ALA A 109 1.56 -1.49 -13.13
C ALA A 109 3.00 -1.71 -12.62
N ASP A 110 3.83 -2.35 -13.42
CA ASP A 110 5.26 -2.52 -13.13
C ASP A 110 6.06 -1.42 -13.85
N LEU A 111 6.47 -0.40 -13.11
CA LEU A 111 7.28 0.75 -13.55
C LEU A 111 8.73 0.65 -13.00
N HIS A 112 9.19 -0.53 -12.63
CA HIS A 112 10.54 -0.72 -12.09
C HIS A 112 11.59 -0.16 -13.04
N GLY A 113 12.46 0.71 -12.53
CA GLY A 113 13.51 1.36 -13.34
C GLY A 113 13.01 2.34 -14.42
N ALA A 114 11.70 2.60 -14.52
CA ALA A 114 11.14 3.49 -15.52
C ALA A 114 11.61 4.94 -15.32
N ASN A 115 11.79 5.66 -16.41
CA ASN A 115 12.20 7.06 -16.37
C ASN A 115 10.99 7.98 -16.60
N LEU A 116 10.47 8.54 -15.52
CA LEU A 116 9.32 9.44 -15.44
C LEU A 116 9.73 10.90 -15.14
N GLU A 117 10.99 11.27 -15.40
CA GLU A 117 11.46 12.63 -15.16
C GLU A 117 10.57 13.67 -15.87
N GLU A 118 10.16 14.69 -15.13
CA GLU A 118 9.24 15.76 -15.59
C GLU A 118 7.87 15.26 -16.12
N ALA A 119 7.51 13.98 -15.92
CA ALA A 119 6.21 13.46 -16.33
C ALA A 119 5.07 14.10 -15.53
N ASN A 120 3.91 14.29 -16.17
CA ASN A 120 2.72 14.80 -15.51
C ASN A 120 1.79 13.67 -15.09
N LEU A 121 1.86 13.28 -13.83
CA LEU A 121 1.08 12.20 -13.19
C LEU A 121 -0.05 12.74 -12.29
N ARG A 122 -0.50 13.98 -12.51
CA ARG A 122 -1.55 14.61 -11.69
C ARG A 122 -2.83 13.77 -11.67
N GLU A 123 -3.39 13.52 -10.48
CA GLU A 123 -4.59 12.69 -10.28
C GLU A 123 -4.51 11.27 -10.88
N THR A 124 -3.29 10.72 -11.06
CA THR A 124 -3.09 9.35 -11.57
C THR A 124 -3.39 8.33 -10.48
N LYS A 125 -3.96 7.17 -10.87
CA LYS A 125 -4.11 6.02 -9.96
C LYS A 125 -2.88 5.12 -10.07
N LEU A 126 -2.11 4.98 -9.01
CA LEU A 126 -0.87 4.19 -8.90
C LEU A 126 -0.95 3.21 -7.70
N ASN A 127 -2.16 2.80 -7.30
CA ASN A 127 -2.35 1.94 -6.14
C ASN A 127 -1.62 0.62 -6.36
N GLY A 128 -0.72 0.25 -5.46
CA GLY A 128 0.09 -0.98 -5.58
C GLY A 128 1.02 -1.04 -6.79
N ALA A 129 1.33 0.09 -7.43
CA ALA A 129 2.27 0.13 -8.54
C ALA A 129 3.70 -0.12 -8.07
N LYS A 130 4.52 -0.79 -8.90
CA LYS A 130 5.93 -1.06 -8.62
C LYS A 130 6.80 0.02 -9.26
N LEU A 131 7.42 0.86 -8.45
CA LEU A 131 8.20 2.03 -8.86
C LEU A 131 9.62 1.98 -8.30
N GLU A 132 10.12 0.82 -7.89
CA GLU A 132 11.47 0.73 -7.35
C GLU A 132 12.49 1.13 -8.42
N TRP A 133 13.49 1.90 -8.02
CA TRP A 133 14.50 2.48 -8.91
C TRP A 133 13.96 3.42 -10.00
N ALA A 134 12.67 3.78 -9.98
CA ALA A 134 12.13 4.72 -10.95
C ALA A 134 12.73 6.13 -10.77
N ASN A 135 12.97 6.82 -11.89
CA ASN A 135 13.34 8.24 -11.88
C ASN A 135 12.06 9.08 -11.99
N LEU A 136 11.66 9.71 -10.89
CA LEU A 136 10.50 10.60 -10.76
C LEU A 136 10.94 12.06 -10.53
N ARG A 137 12.20 12.41 -10.85
CA ARG A 137 12.73 13.74 -10.62
C ARG A 137 11.85 14.81 -11.29
N ARG A 138 11.44 15.81 -10.52
CA ARG A 138 10.57 16.92 -10.98
C ARG A 138 9.24 16.46 -11.59
N ALA A 139 8.83 15.20 -11.38
CA ALA A 139 7.54 14.72 -11.83
C ALA A 139 6.41 15.40 -11.04
N ASN A 140 5.27 15.57 -11.71
CA ASN A 140 4.08 16.13 -11.09
C ASN A 140 3.14 15.01 -10.62
N LEU A 141 3.20 14.65 -9.35
CA LEU A 141 2.37 13.63 -8.70
C LEU A 141 1.25 14.26 -7.83
N SER A 142 0.92 15.55 -8.03
CA SER A 142 -0.12 16.19 -7.22
C SER A 142 -1.43 15.41 -7.28
N GLU A 143 -2.03 15.17 -6.11
CA GLU A 143 -3.28 14.42 -5.94
C GLU A 143 -3.25 12.99 -6.52
N ALA A 144 -2.07 12.46 -6.86
CA ALA A 144 -1.94 11.08 -7.30
C ALA A 144 -2.21 10.12 -6.14
N ASN A 145 -2.75 8.96 -6.46
CA ASN A 145 -2.97 7.90 -5.50
C ASN A 145 -1.88 6.84 -5.60
N LEU A 146 -0.89 6.91 -4.70
CA LEU A 146 0.25 5.99 -4.55
C LEU A 146 0.09 5.07 -3.32
N SER A 147 -1.13 4.88 -2.80
CA SER A 147 -1.34 3.98 -1.66
C SER A 147 -0.84 2.57 -2.02
N ASP A 148 -0.14 1.93 -1.08
CA ASP A 148 0.51 0.63 -1.25
C ASP A 148 1.58 0.54 -2.38
N ALA A 149 2.01 1.67 -2.99
CA ALA A 149 3.02 1.64 -4.05
C ALA A 149 4.43 1.31 -3.53
N GLU A 150 5.21 0.57 -4.32
CA GLU A 150 6.58 0.18 -3.99
C GLU A 150 7.57 1.19 -4.59
N LEU A 151 8.10 2.13 -3.80
CA LEU A 151 8.94 3.25 -4.25
C LEU A 151 10.39 3.14 -3.74
N SER A 152 10.83 1.94 -3.36
CA SER A 152 12.14 1.78 -2.75
C SER A 152 13.25 2.17 -3.73
N TRP A 153 14.21 2.97 -3.27
CA TRP A 153 15.29 3.53 -4.11
C TRP A 153 14.84 4.45 -5.26
N ALA A 154 13.57 4.86 -5.31
CA ALA A 154 13.10 5.80 -6.32
C ALA A 154 13.72 7.20 -6.11
N ASP A 155 13.94 7.90 -7.22
CA ASP A 155 14.42 9.29 -7.22
C ASP A 155 13.24 10.25 -7.40
N LEU A 156 12.78 10.84 -6.30
CA LEU A 156 11.66 11.78 -6.21
C LEU A 156 12.15 13.23 -6.02
N ARG A 157 13.41 13.53 -6.33
CA ARG A 157 13.97 14.87 -6.11
C ARG A 157 13.14 15.95 -6.79
N GLU A 158 12.80 16.99 -6.04
CA GLU A 158 11.98 18.11 -6.53
C GLU A 158 10.61 17.70 -7.12
N ALA A 159 10.11 16.50 -6.83
CA ALA A 159 8.80 16.06 -7.27
C ALA A 159 7.68 16.84 -6.56
N LYS A 160 6.54 17.03 -7.24
CA LYS A 160 5.35 17.63 -6.64
C LYS A 160 4.45 16.52 -6.12
N LEU A 161 4.35 16.37 -4.81
CA LEU A 161 3.51 15.37 -4.14
C LEU A 161 2.34 16.02 -3.40
N ASN A 162 2.03 17.28 -3.67
CA ASN A 162 1.00 17.99 -2.93
C ASN A 162 -0.37 17.29 -3.04
N GLY A 163 -0.99 16.97 -1.91
CA GLY A 163 -2.25 16.21 -1.84
C GLY A 163 -2.14 14.74 -2.26
N ALA A 164 -0.93 14.23 -2.54
CA ALA A 164 -0.75 12.83 -2.91
C ALA A 164 -1.03 11.88 -1.73
N LYS A 165 -1.57 10.72 -2.07
CA LYS A 165 -1.85 9.63 -1.12
C LYS A 165 -0.70 8.63 -1.16
N LEU A 166 0.05 8.52 -0.08
CA LEU A 166 1.20 7.62 0.08
C LEU A 166 0.99 6.67 1.27
N GLU A 167 -0.27 6.38 1.62
CA GLU A 167 -0.58 5.47 2.72
C GLU A 167 0.02 4.09 2.42
N ARG A 168 0.80 3.55 3.36
CA ARG A 168 1.50 2.26 3.23
C ARG A 168 2.49 2.17 2.05
N ALA A 169 2.88 3.29 1.44
CA ALA A 169 3.86 3.29 0.37
C ALA A 169 5.26 2.89 0.88
N GLY A 170 5.99 2.11 0.09
CA GLY A 170 7.34 1.65 0.42
C GLY A 170 8.42 2.60 -0.08
N LEU A 171 8.74 3.66 0.67
CA LEU A 171 9.72 4.70 0.34
C LEU A 171 11.16 4.41 0.85
N ASN A 172 11.50 3.16 1.12
CA ASN A 172 12.79 2.82 1.71
C ASN A 172 13.95 3.25 0.79
N ASN A 173 14.89 4.04 1.33
CA ASN A 173 16.01 4.64 0.63
C ASN A 173 15.61 5.51 -0.59
N ALA A 174 14.35 5.91 -0.70
CA ALA A 174 13.92 6.84 -1.73
C ALA A 174 14.51 8.24 -1.46
N ASN A 175 14.83 8.97 -2.52
CA ASN A 175 15.32 10.33 -2.40
C ASN A 175 14.20 11.33 -2.70
N LEU A 176 13.65 11.97 -1.67
CA LEU A 176 12.61 13.00 -1.82
C LEU A 176 13.19 14.41 -1.68
N SER A 177 14.50 14.62 -1.78
CA SER A 177 15.09 15.91 -1.44
C SER A 177 14.48 17.04 -2.28
N GLY A 178 14.01 18.11 -1.63
CA GLY A 178 13.36 19.25 -2.27
C GLY A 178 11.94 18.99 -2.81
N ALA A 179 11.36 17.80 -2.59
CA ALA A 179 9.99 17.51 -3.00
C ALA A 179 8.96 18.31 -2.19
N ASP A 180 7.80 18.58 -2.79
CA ASP A 180 6.67 19.24 -2.12
C ASP A 180 5.68 18.20 -1.59
N LEU A 181 5.65 18.02 -0.26
CA LEU A 181 4.76 17.09 0.45
C LEU A 181 3.54 17.79 1.07
N SER A 182 3.18 18.98 0.60
CA SER A 182 2.07 19.74 1.17
C SER A 182 0.73 19.00 1.02
N GLY A 183 0.07 18.67 2.13
CA GLY A 183 -1.19 17.90 2.13
C GLY A 183 -1.02 16.41 1.81
N THR A 184 0.22 15.91 1.74
CA THR A 184 0.49 14.49 1.48
C THR A 184 0.15 13.64 2.70
N ASN A 185 -0.44 12.47 2.45
CA ASN A 185 -0.70 11.48 3.50
C ASN A 185 0.37 10.37 3.50
N LEU A 186 1.23 10.32 4.51
CA LEU A 186 2.26 9.27 4.66
C LEU A 186 1.86 8.19 5.69
N LEU A 187 0.59 8.10 6.08
CA LEU A 187 0.15 7.14 7.10
C LEU A 187 0.64 5.70 6.81
N PHE A 188 1.36 5.07 7.75
CA PHE A 188 1.96 3.73 7.62
C PHE A 188 3.03 3.56 6.53
N ALA A 189 3.54 4.63 5.91
CA ALA A 189 4.59 4.48 4.89
C ALA A 189 5.90 3.95 5.48
N SER A 190 6.63 3.14 4.71
CA SER A 190 7.96 2.67 5.08
C SER A 190 9.00 3.66 4.58
N VAL A 191 9.66 4.39 5.48
CA VAL A 191 10.59 5.49 5.14
C VAL A 191 12.03 5.22 5.57
N PHE A 192 12.41 3.94 5.75
CA PHE A 192 13.74 3.58 6.22
C PHE A 192 14.83 4.11 5.29
N GLY A 193 15.73 4.94 5.81
CA GLY A 193 16.83 5.53 5.04
C GLY A 193 16.41 6.52 3.95
N ALA A 194 15.13 6.92 3.89
CA ALA A 194 14.65 7.91 2.94
C ALA A 194 15.30 9.28 3.18
N ASP A 195 15.46 10.07 2.13
CA ASP A 195 16.03 11.41 2.20
C ASP A 195 14.93 12.47 2.09
N PHE A 196 14.67 13.18 3.20
CA PHE A 196 13.70 14.27 3.31
C PHE A 196 14.39 15.65 3.30
N SER A 197 15.65 15.73 2.84
CA SER A 197 16.39 16.98 2.85
C SER A 197 15.67 18.08 2.05
N GLY A 198 15.35 19.19 2.70
CA GLY A 198 14.76 20.36 2.06
C GLY A 198 13.34 20.16 1.53
N ILE A 199 12.61 19.11 1.92
CA ILE A 199 11.21 18.95 1.49
C ILE A 199 10.36 20.12 2.01
N TYR A 200 9.29 20.42 1.28
CA TYR A 200 8.26 21.34 1.73
C TYR A 200 7.16 20.55 2.45
N ALA A 201 6.88 20.91 3.70
CA ALA A 201 5.85 20.29 4.52
C ALA A 201 4.82 21.33 4.99
N SER A 202 3.56 21.02 4.79
CA SER A 202 2.42 21.86 5.15
C SER A 202 1.17 21.00 5.13
N ALA A 203 0.43 20.87 6.23
CA ALA A 203 -0.69 19.94 6.33
C ALA A 203 -0.34 18.48 5.93
N THR A 204 0.92 18.09 6.07
CA THR A 204 1.41 16.73 5.79
C THR A 204 1.09 15.82 6.97
N ILE A 205 0.74 14.55 6.73
CA ILE A 205 0.46 13.58 7.80
C ILE A 205 1.67 12.68 8.00
N PHE A 206 2.39 12.87 9.11
CA PHE A 206 3.49 12.03 9.59
C PHE A 206 2.99 11.14 10.74
N ALA A 207 2.22 10.11 10.42
CA ALA A 207 1.64 9.19 11.40
C ALA A 207 1.97 7.74 11.06
N GLU A 208 2.20 6.94 12.10
CA GLU A 208 2.60 5.54 12.06
C GLU A 208 3.88 5.32 11.23
N LEU A 209 4.87 6.22 11.43
CA LEU A 209 6.16 6.23 10.74
C LEU A 209 7.33 6.03 11.71
N ASP A 210 8.37 5.30 11.27
CA ASP A 210 9.69 5.33 11.91
C ASP A 210 10.61 6.33 11.20
N LEU A 211 10.72 7.54 11.76
CA LEU A 211 11.57 8.61 11.25
C LEU A 211 13.03 8.50 11.72
N SER A 212 13.39 7.47 12.51
CA SER A 212 14.70 7.39 13.17
C SER A 212 15.90 7.25 12.23
N THR A 213 15.65 6.88 10.98
CA THR A 213 16.67 6.68 9.94
C THR A 213 16.51 7.61 8.75
N VAL A 214 15.46 8.45 8.76
CA VAL A 214 15.21 9.45 7.71
C VAL A 214 16.27 10.54 7.80
N ARG A 215 16.82 10.90 6.64
CA ARG A 215 17.87 11.92 6.52
C ARG A 215 17.26 13.29 6.26
N GLY A 216 17.93 14.34 6.70
CA GLY A 216 17.58 15.71 6.34
C GLY A 216 16.36 16.30 7.03
N LEU A 217 15.83 15.64 8.08
CA LEU A 217 14.68 16.12 8.85
C LEU A 217 14.90 17.53 9.42
N GLU A 218 16.13 17.89 9.76
CA GLU A 218 16.54 19.21 10.23
C GLU A 218 16.48 20.32 9.17
N THR A 219 16.38 19.95 7.89
CA THR A 219 16.32 20.88 6.76
C THR A 219 14.92 21.03 6.16
N VAL A 220 13.93 20.33 6.73
CA VAL A 220 12.55 20.38 6.27
C VAL A 220 12.00 21.80 6.37
N GLN A 221 11.36 22.26 5.30
CA GLN A 221 10.77 23.58 5.20
C GLN A 221 9.29 23.50 5.59
N HIS A 222 8.99 23.91 6.82
CA HIS A 222 7.63 23.92 7.33
C HIS A 222 6.93 25.25 7.03
N HIS A 223 5.88 25.23 6.20
CA HIS A 223 5.11 26.43 5.84
C HIS A 223 3.78 26.54 6.60
N SER A 224 3.28 25.43 7.16
CA SER A 224 2.18 25.39 8.13
C SER A 224 2.33 24.13 8.99
N SER A 225 1.50 23.98 10.02
CA SER A 225 1.55 22.80 10.88
C SER A 225 1.23 21.52 10.10
N SER A 226 1.90 20.44 10.48
CA SER A 226 1.69 19.10 9.94
C SER A 226 1.22 18.19 11.07
N ALA A 227 0.44 17.17 10.76
CA ALA A 227 0.03 16.20 11.77
C ALA A 227 1.20 15.26 12.06
N ILE A 228 1.57 15.11 13.33
CA ILE A 228 2.52 14.09 13.77
C ILE A 228 1.89 13.24 14.86
N GLY A 229 1.89 11.92 14.66
CA GLY A 229 1.28 10.97 15.58
C GLY A 229 2.15 10.70 16.81
N ILE A 230 1.52 10.39 17.95
CA ILE A 230 2.24 9.94 19.16
C ILE A 230 2.98 8.62 18.88
N ASP A 231 2.36 7.73 18.13
CA ASP A 231 2.93 6.53 17.51
C ASP A 231 4.30 6.81 16.85
N THR A 232 4.38 7.83 15.99
CA THR A 232 5.58 8.21 15.26
C THR A 232 6.70 8.65 16.19
N LEU A 233 6.37 9.37 17.28
CA LEU A 233 7.34 9.76 18.30
C LEU A 233 7.99 8.54 18.97
N TYR A 234 7.17 7.52 19.29
CA TYR A 234 7.63 6.28 19.91
C TYR A 234 8.40 5.37 18.93
N LEU A 235 7.86 5.14 17.74
CA LEU A 235 8.50 4.35 16.67
C LEU A 235 9.89 4.89 16.34
N SER A 236 10.01 6.23 16.30
CA SER A 236 11.26 6.93 16.03
C SER A 236 12.24 6.96 17.22
N LYS A 237 11.87 6.42 18.38
CA LYS A 237 12.75 6.25 19.56
C LYS A 237 13.46 7.53 19.99
N GLY A 238 12.75 8.67 19.92
CA GLY A 238 13.28 9.99 20.29
C GLY A 238 14.33 10.54 19.33
N LYS A 239 14.53 9.94 18.15
CA LYS A 239 15.51 10.37 17.14
C LYS A 239 14.95 11.39 16.13
N ILE A 240 13.84 12.03 16.45
CA ILE A 240 13.27 13.11 15.63
C ILE A 240 13.89 14.43 16.08
N PRO A 241 14.48 15.24 15.18
CA PRO A 241 15.02 16.55 15.54
C PRO A 241 13.95 17.47 16.12
N GLU A 242 14.28 18.22 17.17
CA GLU A 242 13.35 19.18 17.79
C GLU A 242 12.86 20.24 16.81
N ALA A 243 13.73 20.68 15.89
CA ALA A 243 13.36 21.65 14.86
C ALA A 243 12.22 21.13 13.96
N PHE A 244 12.25 19.84 13.62
CA PHE A 244 11.18 19.18 12.86
C PHE A 244 9.89 19.12 13.68
N LEU A 245 9.97 18.71 14.96
CA LEU A 245 8.81 18.67 15.86
C LEU A 245 8.16 20.06 16.02
N ARG A 246 8.97 21.10 16.25
CA ARG A 246 8.49 22.49 16.29
C ARG A 246 7.86 22.90 14.97
N GLY A 247 8.48 22.53 13.85
CA GLY A 247 7.96 22.78 12.50
C GLY A 247 6.61 22.11 12.23
N CYS A 248 6.37 20.91 12.78
CA CYS A 248 5.05 20.27 12.77
C CYS A 248 4.03 20.98 13.69
N GLY A 249 4.47 21.90 14.56
CA GLY A 249 3.62 22.62 15.51
C GLY A 249 3.52 21.97 16.89
N VAL A 250 4.44 21.05 17.23
CA VAL A 250 4.48 20.43 18.56
C VAL A 250 4.97 21.48 19.60
N PRO A 251 4.25 21.71 20.70
CA PRO A 251 4.66 22.67 21.73
C PRO A 251 5.96 22.27 22.43
N ASP A 252 6.81 23.25 22.80
CA ASP A 252 8.11 23.00 23.45
C ASP A 252 8.01 22.15 24.73
N GLN A 253 6.99 22.38 25.55
CA GLN A 253 6.73 21.55 26.74
C GLN A 253 6.55 20.07 26.38
N MET A 254 5.83 19.79 25.29
CA MET A 254 5.63 18.41 24.81
C MET A 254 6.92 17.82 24.25
N ILE A 255 7.74 18.62 23.55
CA ILE A 255 9.06 18.23 23.03
C ILE A 255 9.98 17.81 24.18
N GLU A 256 10.03 18.58 25.28
CA GLU A 256 10.79 18.22 26.49
C GLU A 256 10.35 16.86 27.05
N TYR A 257 9.03 16.61 27.13
CA TYR A 257 8.50 15.32 27.59
C TYR A 257 8.77 14.18 26.59
N THR A 258 8.94 14.44 25.29
CA THR A 258 9.07 13.38 24.28
C THR A 258 10.30 12.51 24.50
N ARG A 259 11.39 13.10 25.02
CA ARG A 259 12.61 12.36 25.41
C ARG A 259 12.36 11.41 26.58
N SER A 260 11.48 11.79 27.51
CA SER A 260 11.12 10.93 28.64
C SER A 260 10.16 9.81 28.23
N LEU A 261 9.21 10.10 27.33
CA LEU A 261 8.24 9.13 26.81
C LEU A 261 8.92 7.99 26.05
N THR A 262 9.98 8.30 25.31
CA THR A 262 10.72 7.35 24.46
C THR A 262 11.76 6.51 25.21
N ALA A 263 12.01 6.80 26.50
CA ALA A 263 13.00 6.09 27.34
C ALA A 263 12.51 4.72 27.83
N THR A 264 11.20 4.53 27.96
CA THR A 264 10.59 3.21 28.19
C THR A 264 10.01 2.70 26.88
N PRO A 265 10.61 1.68 26.23
CA PRO A 265 10.06 1.12 25.01
C PRO A 265 8.71 0.46 25.34
N PHE A 266 7.61 1.16 25.10
CA PHE A 266 6.32 0.51 24.92
C PHE A 266 6.49 -0.47 23.75
N GLN A 267 6.12 -1.74 23.97
CA GLN A 267 6.10 -2.73 22.90
C GLN A 267 4.87 -2.42 22.04
N TYR A 268 5.04 -1.50 21.08
CA TYR A 268 4.05 -1.17 20.07
C TYR A 268 3.81 -2.41 19.21
N TYR A 269 2.77 -3.16 19.56
CA TYR A 269 2.07 -3.99 18.61
C TYR A 269 0.61 -3.59 18.66
N SER A 270 0.08 -3.20 17.50
CA SER A 270 -1.35 -3.02 17.32
C SER A 270 -1.98 -4.39 17.02
N CYS A 271 -2.94 -4.81 17.84
CA CYS A 271 -3.64 -6.08 17.66
C CYS A 271 -5.08 -5.83 17.21
N PHE A 272 -5.49 -6.45 16.11
CA PHE A 272 -6.88 -6.44 15.67
C PHE A 272 -7.52 -7.77 16.06
N ILE A 273 -8.65 -7.73 16.78
CA ILE A 273 -9.36 -8.94 17.20
C ILE A 273 -10.47 -9.22 16.19
N SER A 274 -10.31 -10.31 15.43
CA SER A 274 -11.30 -10.85 14.49
C SER A 274 -12.16 -11.89 15.20
N TYR A 275 -13.48 -11.72 15.17
CA TYR A 275 -14.44 -12.58 15.86
C TYR A 275 -15.83 -12.50 15.21
N SER A 276 -16.66 -13.53 15.40
CA SER A 276 -18.09 -13.47 15.08
C SER A 276 -18.86 -12.67 16.13
N HIS A 277 -19.92 -11.95 15.75
CA HIS A 277 -20.78 -11.23 16.71
C HIS A 277 -21.27 -12.10 17.89
N ASN A 278 -21.47 -13.40 17.68
CA ASN A 278 -21.88 -14.33 18.73
C ASN A 278 -20.80 -14.57 19.81
N ASP A 279 -19.54 -14.24 19.53
CA ASP A 279 -18.39 -14.38 20.43
C ASP A 279 -18.03 -13.07 21.14
N GLU A 280 -18.86 -12.02 21.03
CA GLU A 280 -18.56 -10.68 21.53
C GLU A 280 -18.24 -10.63 23.03
N GLU A 281 -18.88 -11.47 23.85
CA GLU A 281 -18.62 -11.53 25.29
C GLU A 281 -17.15 -11.93 25.57
N PHE A 282 -16.65 -12.95 24.88
CA PHE A 282 -15.26 -13.37 24.99
C PHE A 282 -14.32 -12.33 24.39
N ALA A 283 -14.65 -11.80 23.21
CA ALA A 283 -13.84 -10.80 22.53
C ALA A 283 -13.63 -9.54 23.40
N LYS A 284 -14.69 -9.06 24.06
CA LYS A 284 -14.63 -7.94 25.03
C LYS A 284 -13.73 -8.27 26.22
N ARG A 285 -13.90 -9.45 26.84
CA ARG A 285 -13.06 -9.86 27.97
C ARG A 285 -11.57 -9.96 27.59
N LEU A 286 -11.29 -10.49 26.40
CA LEU A 286 -9.95 -10.58 25.85
C LEU A 286 -9.35 -9.20 25.57
N TRP A 287 -10.14 -8.32 24.97
CA TRP A 287 -9.79 -6.92 24.71
C TRP A 287 -9.46 -6.17 26.01
N GLU A 288 -10.31 -6.25 27.04
CA GLU A 288 -10.08 -5.62 28.35
C GLU A 288 -8.78 -6.13 28.99
N GLY A 289 -8.54 -7.44 28.93
CA GLY A 289 -7.31 -8.04 29.44
C GLY A 289 -6.07 -7.53 28.72
N LEU A 290 -6.11 -7.42 27.39
CA LEU A 290 -5.02 -6.91 26.56
C LEU A 290 -4.75 -5.42 26.87
N GLN A 291 -5.79 -4.59 26.95
CA GLN A 291 -5.67 -3.18 27.30
C GLN A 291 -5.06 -2.99 28.70
N ALA A 292 -5.51 -3.76 29.68
CA ALA A 292 -4.96 -3.75 31.05
C ALA A 292 -3.48 -4.15 31.11
N ASN A 293 -2.99 -4.87 30.09
CA ASN A 293 -1.59 -5.27 29.94
C ASN A 293 -0.81 -4.39 28.93
N ASN A 294 -1.34 -3.20 28.63
CA ASN A 294 -0.75 -2.22 27.70
C ASN A 294 -0.56 -2.75 26.27
N VAL A 295 -1.42 -3.67 25.82
CA VAL A 295 -1.48 -4.09 24.41
C VAL A 295 -2.57 -3.28 23.73
N ARG A 296 -2.18 -2.50 22.70
CA ARG A 296 -3.13 -1.66 21.93
C ARG A 296 -3.95 -2.59 21.04
N CYS A 297 -5.22 -2.78 21.37
CA CYS A 297 -6.09 -3.66 20.60
C CYS A 297 -7.44 -3.03 20.25
N TRP A 298 -7.98 -3.44 19.11
CA TRP A 298 -9.27 -3.01 18.60
C TRP A 298 -10.11 -4.24 18.28
N LEU A 299 -11.41 -4.11 18.52
CA LEU A 299 -12.40 -5.11 18.14
C LEU A 299 -12.80 -4.86 16.69
N ALA A 300 -12.91 -5.92 15.89
CA ALA A 300 -13.63 -5.88 14.62
C ALA A 300 -15.13 -5.67 14.89
N SER A 301 -15.54 -4.43 15.15
CA SER A 301 -16.97 -4.13 15.25
C SER A 301 -17.57 -4.17 13.85
N GLU A 302 -18.53 -5.06 13.62
CA GLU A 302 -19.40 -5.09 12.43
C GLU A 302 -20.32 -3.85 12.30
N ASP A 303 -20.05 -2.74 13.01
CA ASP A 303 -20.81 -1.48 13.00
C ASP A 303 -20.60 -0.71 11.67
N MET A 304 -20.91 -1.37 10.57
CA MET A 304 -21.13 -0.76 9.27
C MET A 304 -22.40 0.09 9.35
N LYS A 305 -22.31 1.36 8.96
CA LYS A 305 -23.51 2.19 8.78
C LYS A 305 -24.28 1.66 7.56
N ILE A 306 -25.60 1.85 7.57
CA ILE A 306 -26.45 1.53 6.43
C ILE A 306 -25.90 2.25 5.18
N GLY A 307 -25.42 1.46 4.20
CA GLY A 307 -24.84 1.97 2.95
C GLY A 307 -23.32 1.82 2.82
N ASP A 308 -22.61 1.41 3.87
CA ASP A 308 -21.16 1.15 3.79
C ASP A 308 -20.86 -0.06 2.89
N LYS A 309 -19.81 0.04 2.08
CA LYS A 309 -19.35 -1.10 1.26
C LYS A 309 -18.63 -2.11 2.16
N ILE A 310 -19.00 -3.39 2.06
CA ILE A 310 -18.50 -4.49 2.92
C ILE A 310 -16.98 -4.71 2.79
N ARG A 311 -16.40 -4.51 1.60
CA ARG A 311 -15.04 -4.97 1.26
C ARG A 311 -13.87 -4.00 1.55
N PRO A 312 -13.96 -2.67 1.37
CA PRO A 312 -12.81 -1.78 1.53
C PRO A 312 -12.28 -1.66 2.98
N THR A 313 -13.16 -1.78 3.96
CA THR A 313 -12.85 -1.55 5.38
C THR A 313 -12.07 -2.71 6.02
N ILE A 314 -12.27 -3.94 5.49
CA ILE A 314 -11.54 -5.16 5.91
C ILE A 314 -10.08 -5.05 5.51
N ASP A 315 -9.85 -4.75 4.23
CA ASP A 315 -8.53 -4.53 3.64
C ASP A 315 -7.75 -3.45 4.41
N GLU A 316 -8.39 -2.34 4.76
CA GLU A 316 -7.75 -1.26 5.53
C GLU A 316 -7.43 -1.69 6.97
N SER A 317 -8.37 -2.32 7.68
CA SER A 317 -8.18 -2.66 9.10
C SER A 317 -7.10 -3.72 9.31
N ILE A 318 -7.02 -4.75 8.46
CA ILE A 318 -5.99 -5.80 8.57
C ILE A 318 -4.62 -5.30 8.14
N ARG A 319 -4.54 -4.37 7.18
CA ARG A 319 -3.28 -3.76 6.75
C ARG A 319 -2.70 -2.80 7.79
N ILE A 320 -3.56 -2.17 8.60
CA ILE A 320 -3.17 -1.16 9.59
C ILE A 320 -2.54 -1.80 10.85
N HIS A 321 -2.98 -2.98 11.26
CA HIS A 321 -2.58 -3.55 12.55
C HIS A 321 -1.45 -4.57 12.40
N ASP A 322 -0.50 -4.62 13.33
CA ASP A 322 0.66 -5.52 13.26
C ASP A 322 0.28 -6.99 13.39
N LYS A 323 -0.77 -7.29 14.16
CA LYS A 323 -1.17 -8.65 14.53
C LYS A 323 -2.69 -8.82 14.41
N LEU A 324 -3.11 -9.93 13.82
CA LEU A 324 -4.49 -10.38 13.78
C LEU A 324 -4.70 -11.48 14.82
N LEU A 325 -5.46 -11.16 15.88
CA LEU A 325 -5.89 -12.11 16.89
C LEU A 325 -7.23 -12.70 16.46
N LEU A 326 -7.20 -13.95 15.99
CA LEU A 326 -8.36 -14.62 15.41
C LEU A 326 -9.08 -15.46 16.47
N ILE A 327 -10.33 -15.16 16.76
CA ILE A 327 -11.20 -15.97 17.62
C ILE A 327 -11.90 -17.03 16.77
N LEU A 328 -11.61 -18.29 17.05
CA LEU A 328 -12.16 -19.45 16.36
C LEU A 328 -13.25 -20.08 17.23
N SER A 329 -14.46 -20.05 16.71
CA SER A 329 -15.65 -20.72 17.24
C SER A 329 -16.41 -21.38 16.08
N GLU A 330 -17.45 -22.14 16.40
CA GLU A 330 -18.40 -22.65 15.42
C GLU A 330 -18.96 -21.53 14.52
N HIS A 331 -19.23 -20.35 15.10
CA HIS A 331 -19.75 -19.19 14.37
C HIS A 331 -18.70 -18.53 13.48
N SER A 332 -17.47 -18.40 13.98
CA SER A 332 -16.38 -17.76 13.24
C SER A 332 -15.90 -18.63 12.07
N VAL A 333 -15.92 -19.96 12.21
CA VAL A 333 -15.58 -20.91 11.12
C VAL A 333 -16.59 -20.84 9.96
N GLN A 334 -17.82 -20.42 10.22
CA GLN A 334 -18.89 -20.27 9.23
C GLN A 334 -19.00 -18.85 8.68
N SER A 335 -18.15 -17.91 9.11
CA SER A 335 -18.23 -16.51 8.73
C SER A 335 -17.36 -16.21 7.51
N ASP A 336 -18.01 -15.85 6.40
CA ASP A 336 -17.34 -15.36 5.18
C ASP A 336 -16.43 -14.15 5.46
N TRP A 337 -16.83 -13.31 6.42
CA TRP A 337 -16.02 -12.17 6.86
C TRP A 337 -14.69 -12.64 7.44
N VAL A 338 -14.74 -13.55 8.42
CA VAL A 338 -13.56 -14.07 9.12
C VAL A 338 -12.64 -14.85 8.16
N GLU A 339 -13.20 -15.62 7.24
CA GLU A 339 -12.44 -16.29 6.17
C GLU A 339 -11.57 -15.29 5.39
N HIS A 340 -12.19 -14.20 4.94
CA HIS A 340 -11.50 -13.16 4.20
C HIS A 340 -10.37 -12.52 5.01
N GLU A 341 -10.60 -12.25 6.30
CA GLU A 341 -9.57 -11.65 7.16
C GLU A 341 -8.33 -12.54 7.31
N VAL A 342 -8.57 -13.85 7.42
CA VAL A 342 -7.51 -14.85 7.54
C VAL A 342 -6.70 -14.98 6.25
N GLU A 343 -7.36 -15.03 5.09
CA GLU A 343 -6.67 -15.09 3.79
C GLU A 343 -5.74 -13.89 3.60
N HIS A 344 -6.22 -12.67 3.89
CA HIS A 344 -5.42 -11.46 3.80
C HIS A 344 -4.23 -11.45 4.77
N ALA A 345 -4.43 -11.90 6.02
CA ALA A 345 -3.34 -12.00 6.97
C ALA A 345 -2.26 -12.99 6.50
N LEU A 346 -2.65 -14.16 5.99
CA LEU A 346 -1.72 -15.18 5.49
C LEU A 346 -0.93 -14.71 4.26
N ASP A 347 -1.56 -13.97 3.36
CA ASP A 347 -0.90 -13.35 2.22
C ASP A 347 0.15 -12.32 2.68
N ARG A 348 -0.18 -11.51 3.68
CA ARG A 348 0.72 -10.53 4.27
C ARG A 348 1.90 -11.19 4.99
N GLU A 349 1.69 -12.28 5.73
CA GLU A 349 2.78 -13.04 6.34
C GLU A 349 3.76 -13.58 5.30
N ARG A 350 3.26 -14.04 4.14
CA ARG A 350 4.10 -14.52 3.02
C ARG A 350 4.98 -13.41 2.45
N ILE A 351 4.46 -12.19 2.34
CA ILE A 351 5.17 -11.03 1.81
C ILE A 351 6.17 -10.48 2.83
N GLU A 352 5.74 -10.25 4.07
CA GLU A 352 6.53 -9.59 5.11
C GLU A 352 7.48 -10.54 5.85
N LYS A 353 7.28 -11.86 5.73
CA LYS A 353 8.02 -12.90 6.47
C LYS A 353 7.98 -12.71 7.99
N LYS A 354 6.83 -12.26 8.50
CA LYS A 354 6.54 -12.04 9.93
C LYS A 354 5.30 -12.84 10.33
N ASN A 355 5.20 -13.16 11.62
CA ASN A 355 3.99 -13.75 12.19
C ASN A 355 2.98 -12.64 12.49
N ILE A 356 1.85 -12.66 11.80
CA ILE A 356 0.73 -11.73 11.90
C ILE A 356 -0.48 -12.45 12.50
N LEU A 357 -0.73 -13.72 12.16
CA LEU A 357 -1.94 -14.44 12.56
C LEU A 357 -1.76 -15.21 13.88
N PHE A 358 -2.56 -14.87 14.89
CA PHE A 358 -2.57 -15.49 16.22
C PHE A 358 -3.95 -16.09 16.51
N PRO A 359 -4.19 -17.37 16.19
CA PRO A 359 -5.50 -18.00 16.41
C PRO A 359 -5.69 -18.48 17.85
N VAL A 360 -6.88 -18.24 18.40
CA VAL A 360 -7.37 -18.77 19.68
C VAL A 360 -8.72 -19.45 19.47
N ARG A 361 -9.01 -20.54 20.17
CA ARG A 361 -10.27 -21.30 20.02
C ARG A 361 -11.15 -21.24 21.25
N LEU A 362 -12.46 -21.15 21.03
CA LEU A 362 -13.50 -21.20 22.06
C LEU A 362 -14.18 -22.56 22.16
N ASP A 363 -14.09 -23.36 21.11
CA ASP A 363 -14.69 -24.69 21.03
C ASP A 363 -13.81 -25.63 20.17
N GLU A 364 -14.35 -26.81 19.88
CA GLU A 364 -13.71 -27.82 19.01
C GLU A 364 -14.06 -27.64 17.53
N ALA A 365 -14.86 -26.64 17.14
CA ALA A 365 -15.37 -26.53 15.78
C ALA A 365 -14.24 -26.41 14.74
N VAL A 366 -13.17 -25.66 15.04
CA VAL A 366 -11.99 -25.60 14.16
C VAL A 366 -11.23 -26.93 14.12
N MET A 367 -11.25 -27.70 15.22
CA MET A 367 -10.58 -28.99 15.31
C MET A 367 -11.33 -30.05 14.50
N ASP A 368 -12.65 -29.93 14.40
CA ASP A 368 -13.51 -30.87 13.65
C ASP A 368 -13.82 -30.39 12.21
N SER A 369 -13.52 -29.13 11.90
CA SER A 369 -13.84 -28.52 10.61
C SER A 369 -13.07 -29.13 9.44
N THR A 370 -13.81 -29.36 8.34
CA THR A 370 -13.28 -29.69 7.02
C THR A 370 -13.23 -28.48 6.08
N THR A 371 -13.67 -27.29 6.54
CA THR A 371 -13.63 -26.05 5.77
C THR A 371 -12.18 -25.72 5.38
N GLY A 372 -11.98 -25.31 4.12
CA GLY A 372 -10.65 -25.19 3.51
C GLY A 372 -9.68 -24.32 4.31
N TRP A 373 -10.10 -23.10 4.67
CA TRP A 373 -9.28 -22.14 5.40
C TRP A 373 -9.07 -22.52 6.88
N ALA A 374 -10.13 -22.95 7.59
CA ALA A 374 -10.05 -23.33 9.00
C ALA A 374 -9.14 -24.56 9.19
N GLY A 375 -9.28 -25.56 8.30
CA GLY A 375 -8.39 -26.71 8.26
C GLY A 375 -6.94 -26.35 7.93
N ASN A 376 -6.70 -25.29 7.15
CA ASN A 376 -5.37 -24.76 6.90
C ASN A 376 -4.76 -24.16 8.16
N VAL A 377 -5.47 -23.24 8.83
CA VAL A 377 -5.04 -22.65 10.11
C VAL A 377 -4.71 -23.75 11.13
N LYS A 378 -5.57 -24.77 11.28
CA LYS A 378 -5.33 -25.92 12.15
C LYS A 378 -4.02 -26.67 11.85
N ARG A 379 -3.69 -26.88 10.58
CA ARG A 379 -2.47 -27.61 10.18
C ARG A 379 -1.20 -26.79 10.32
N GLN A 380 -1.30 -25.48 10.16
CA GLN A 380 -0.13 -24.61 10.05
C GLN A 380 0.14 -23.75 11.29
N ARG A 381 -0.79 -23.67 12.26
CA ARG A 381 -0.65 -22.80 13.43
C ARG A 381 -0.88 -23.55 14.73
N HIS A 382 -0.21 -23.09 15.77
CA HIS A 382 -0.56 -23.47 17.13
C HIS A 382 -1.73 -22.60 17.60
N ILE A 383 -2.86 -23.23 17.94
CA ILE A 383 -4.07 -22.53 18.34
C ILE A 383 -4.12 -22.42 19.86
N GLY A 384 -4.25 -21.21 20.40
CA GLY A 384 -4.41 -20.97 21.83
C GLY A 384 -5.75 -21.51 22.33
N ASP A 385 -5.73 -22.31 23.41
CA ASP A 385 -6.95 -22.93 23.95
C ASP A 385 -7.64 -22.01 24.97
N PHE A 386 -8.83 -21.51 24.62
CA PHE A 386 -9.70 -20.72 25.48
C PHE A 386 -11.06 -21.40 25.68
N THR A 387 -11.18 -22.71 25.47
CA THR A 387 -12.45 -23.45 25.65
C THR A 387 -13.06 -23.30 27.05
N LEU A 388 -12.21 -23.13 28.08
CA LEU A 388 -12.61 -22.89 29.48
C LEU A 388 -12.53 -21.42 29.89
N TRP A 389 -12.70 -20.47 28.97
CA TRP A 389 -12.51 -19.05 29.25
C TRP A 389 -13.41 -18.49 30.35
N LYS A 390 -14.56 -19.11 30.64
CA LYS A 390 -15.43 -18.71 31.76
C LYS A 390 -14.81 -19.02 33.14
N ASP A 391 -13.92 -20.01 33.22
CA ASP A 391 -13.13 -20.28 34.43
C ASP A 391 -11.98 -19.27 34.56
N HIS A 392 -11.82 -18.67 35.73
CA HIS A 392 -10.85 -17.59 35.95
C HIS A 392 -9.40 -18.06 35.79
N ASP A 393 -9.05 -19.19 36.39
CA ASP A 393 -7.67 -19.69 36.43
C ASP A 393 -7.26 -20.26 35.07
N ALA A 394 -8.15 -21.00 34.41
CA ALA A 394 -7.94 -21.50 33.06
C ALA A 394 -7.78 -20.35 32.06
N TYR A 395 -8.65 -19.35 32.11
CA TYR A 395 -8.54 -18.15 31.28
C TYR A 395 -7.21 -17.44 31.49
N LYS A 396 -6.84 -17.17 32.75
CA LYS A 396 -5.60 -16.45 33.08
C LYS A 396 -4.37 -17.18 32.57
N LYS A 397 -4.31 -18.51 32.72
CA LYS A 397 -3.22 -19.34 32.21
C LYS A 397 -3.09 -19.25 30.68
N SER A 398 -4.20 -19.33 29.95
CA SER A 398 -4.21 -19.20 28.49
C SER A 398 -3.88 -17.79 28.03
N PHE A 399 -4.39 -16.78 28.75
CA PHE A 399 -4.13 -15.36 28.50
C PHE A 399 -2.65 -15.00 28.71
N ASP A 400 -2.02 -15.44 29.80
CA ASP A 400 -0.60 -15.19 30.07
C ASP A 400 0.31 -15.86 29.03
N ARG A 401 -0.13 -16.98 28.45
CA ARG A 401 0.56 -17.61 27.32
C ARG A 401 0.40 -16.77 26.05
N LEU A 402 -0.83 -16.39 25.71
CA LEU A 402 -1.11 -15.53 24.56
C LEU A 402 -0.31 -14.22 24.63
N LEU A 403 -0.27 -13.57 25.80
CA LEU A 403 0.47 -12.33 26.00
C LEU A 403 1.98 -12.52 25.77
N ARG A 404 2.55 -13.68 26.13
CA ARG A 404 3.94 -14.00 25.82
C ARG A 404 4.15 -14.23 24.33
N ASP A 405 3.26 -14.96 23.67
CA ASP A 405 3.39 -15.26 22.24
C ASP A 405 3.23 -13.98 21.39
N LEU A 406 2.28 -13.11 21.76
CA LEU A 406 2.14 -11.77 21.18
C LEU A 406 3.39 -10.91 21.40
N LYS A 407 4.18 -11.11 22.45
CA LYS A 407 5.44 -10.37 22.68
C LYS A 407 6.66 -11.02 22.00
N ALA A 408 6.63 -12.33 21.80
CA ALA A 408 7.74 -13.13 21.25
C ALA A 408 7.77 -13.18 19.71
N GLY A 409 6.64 -12.94 19.04
CA GLY A 409 6.58 -12.79 17.58
C GLY A 409 7.28 -11.52 17.12
N LYS A 410 8.60 -11.61 16.90
CA LYS A 410 9.47 -10.62 16.23
C LYS A 410 9.72 -10.99 14.78
#